data_AF-R9L9U1-F1
#
_entry.id   AF-R9L9U1-F1
#
_cell.length_a   1.000
_cell.length_b   1.000
_cell.length_c   1.000
_cell.angle_alpha   90.00
_cell.angle_beta   90.00
_cell.angle_gamma   90.00
#
_symmetry.space_group_name_H-M   'P 1'
#
loop_
_entity.id
_entity.type
_entity.pdbx_description
1 polymer ?
#
loop_
_entity_poly.entity_id
_entity_poly.type
_entity_poly.pdbx_seq_one_letter_code
_entity_poly.pdbx_strand_id
1 'polypeptide(L)'
;MKGNTMAKNQPGGRPDLGERMQPRKNKYAAPVGTLFLLLMLIGLISVAVFCVNFTRAMLDNSGEKEEFGRIIAPVLMFDPVPFENAVDADPLFLLQSSMWSALLGEKRDSYQFDNDTNLRLIVPASDIDVACARLFGPEVELHHQTFGDYETTYVYDDESKTYYIPTTMEAGPSPNVLSVVKKGDSYTLEVEYVPPATAWTQAGGRPAASGPSTQNKHMMYELVRVKDHFQLVAIRDVPRDTSSTVEILSSSESSSSAQPAA
;
A
#
# COMPACT_ATOMS: atom_id res chain seq x y z
N MET A 1 -55.83 102.55 -6.64
CA MET A 1 -56.01 101.83 -5.35
C MET A 1 -56.96 100.67 -5.59
N LYS A 2 -56.54 99.45 -5.19
CA LYS A 2 -57.34 98.29 -4.70
C LYS A 2 -58.63 97.92 -5.48
N GLY A 3 -58.87 96.71 -5.93
CA GLY A 3 -58.26 95.42 -5.64
C GLY A 3 -59.01 94.29 -6.37
N ASN A 4 -58.42 93.11 -6.36
CA ASN A 4 -58.92 91.86 -6.93
C ASN A 4 -60.16 91.31 -6.21
N THR A 5 -60.96 90.53 -6.94
CA THR A 5 -61.70 89.35 -6.45
C THR A 5 -61.85 88.37 -7.62
N MET A 6 -61.02 87.31 -7.67
CA MET A 6 -61.36 85.90 -7.35
C MET A 6 -62.45 85.30 -8.26
N ALA A 7 -62.10 84.44 -9.22
CA ALA A 7 -61.81 83.01 -9.10
C ALA A 7 -63.07 82.12 -9.07
N LYS A 8 -63.25 81.29 -10.09
CA LYS A 8 -64.09 80.08 -10.04
C LYS A 8 -63.35 78.91 -10.70
N ASN A 9 -62.90 77.99 -9.83
CA ASN A 9 -62.69 76.55 -9.95
C ASN A 9 -62.35 75.89 -11.31
N GLN A 10 -61.13 75.31 -11.33
CA GLN A 10 -60.63 74.12 -12.04
C GLN A 10 -61.36 72.81 -11.57
N PRO A 11 -61.01 71.58 -12.03
CA PRO A 11 -60.24 71.11 -13.20
C PRO A 11 -60.90 69.88 -13.91
N GLY A 12 -60.31 69.41 -15.01
CA GLY A 12 -60.64 68.11 -15.62
C GLY A 12 -59.50 67.62 -16.52
N GLY A 13 -58.39 67.23 -15.90
CA GLY A 13 -57.17 66.86 -16.60
C GLY A 13 -57.24 65.52 -17.32
N ARG A 14 -56.60 65.46 -18.49
CA ARG A 14 -56.01 64.24 -19.04
C ARG A 14 -54.66 64.59 -19.65
N PRO A 15 -53.54 64.19 -19.04
CA PRO A 15 -52.31 63.95 -19.77
C PRO A 15 -52.16 62.43 -19.98
N ASP A 16 -52.21 62.06 -21.25
CA ASP A 16 -51.72 60.79 -21.79
C ASP A 16 -50.28 60.53 -21.30
N LEU A 17 -50.07 59.50 -20.47
CA LEU A 17 -48.74 58.95 -20.20
C LEU A 17 -48.61 57.60 -20.91
N GLY A 18 -48.39 57.68 -22.22
CA GLY A 18 -47.71 56.64 -22.98
C GLY A 18 -46.20 56.82 -22.87
N GLU A 19 -45.62 56.65 -21.68
CA GLU A 19 -44.16 56.52 -21.56
C GLU A 19 -43.73 55.18 -22.14
N ARG A 20 -43.40 55.19 -23.44
CA ARG A 20 -42.64 54.10 -24.06
C ARG A 20 -41.20 54.21 -23.58
N MET A 21 -40.92 53.55 -22.47
CA MET A 21 -39.56 53.30 -21.99
C MET A 21 -38.80 52.50 -23.06
N GLN A 22 -37.99 53.19 -23.86
CA GLN A 22 -37.15 52.52 -24.85
C GLN A 22 -35.97 51.85 -24.14
N PRO A 23 -35.80 50.52 -24.23
CA PRO A 23 -34.64 49.86 -23.66
C PRO A 23 -33.41 50.29 -24.47
N ARG A 24 -32.52 51.07 -23.84
CA ARG A 24 -31.17 51.33 -24.36
C ARG A 24 -30.44 49.99 -24.47
N LYS A 25 -30.46 49.39 -25.65
CA LYS A 25 -29.72 48.17 -25.97
C LYS A 25 -28.23 48.47 -25.94
N ASN A 26 -27.58 48.22 -24.81
CA ASN A 26 -26.13 48.13 -24.71
C ASN A 26 -25.65 46.91 -25.52
N LYS A 27 -25.23 47.16 -26.77
CA LYS A 27 -24.76 46.13 -27.71
C LYS A 27 -23.49 45.40 -27.24
N TYR A 28 -22.80 45.94 -26.23
CA TYR A 28 -21.61 45.34 -25.62
C TYR A 28 -21.90 44.43 -24.42
N ALA A 29 -23.13 44.43 -23.89
CA ALA A 29 -23.51 43.53 -22.79
C ALA A 29 -23.73 42.08 -23.25
N ALA A 30 -24.17 41.89 -24.50
CA ALA A 30 -24.45 40.57 -25.07
C ALA A 30 -23.20 39.67 -25.24
N PRO A 31 -22.07 40.11 -25.83
CA PRO A 31 -20.90 39.25 -25.99
C PRO A 31 -20.18 38.96 -24.65
N VAL A 32 -20.19 39.91 -23.72
CA VAL A 32 -19.54 39.75 -22.40
C VAL A 32 -20.28 38.72 -21.54
N GLY A 33 -21.61 38.70 -21.58
CA GLY A 33 -22.41 37.67 -20.90
C GLY A 33 -22.15 36.26 -21.44
N THR A 34 -22.03 36.12 -22.76
CA THR A 34 -21.70 34.83 -23.39
C THR A 34 -20.30 34.34 -23.03
N LEU A 35 -19.31 35.25 -23.00
CA LEU A 35 -17.96 34.90 -22.55
C LEU A 35 -17.96 34.46 -21.08
N PHE A 36 -18.73 35.14 -20.23
CA PHE A 36 -18.87 34.80 -18.82
C PHE A 36 -19.54 33.43 -18.62
N LEU A 37 -20.57 33.11 -19.42
CA LEU A 37 -21.21 31.78 -19.45
C LEU A 37 -20.24 30.68 -19.88
N LEU A 38 -19.40 30.94 -20.89
CA LEU A 38 -18.35 30.01 -21.32
C LEU A 38 -17.31 29.79 -20.22
N LEU A 39 -16.85 30.86 -19.57
CA LEU A 39 -15.91 30.77 -18.46
C LEU A 39 -16.50 30.01 -17.28
N MET A 40 -17.77 30.25 -16.95
CA MET A 40 -18.49 29.55 -15.90
C MET A 40 -18.64 28.06 -16.21
N LEU A 41 -18.94 27.71 -17.46
CA LEU A 41 -19.06 26.32 -17.88
C LEU A 41 -17.72 25.58 -17.78
N ILE A 42 -16.63 26.20 -18.26
CA ILE A 42 -15.28 25.65 -18.14
C ILE A 42 -14.88 25.52 -16.67
N GLY A 43 -15.18 26.54 -15.85
CA GLY A 43 -14.95 26.51 -14.41
C GLY A 43 -15.70 25.38 -13.71
N LEU A 44 -16.97 25.16 -14.06
CA LEU A 44 -17.79 24.09 -13.51
C LEU A 44 -17.22 22.71 -13.87
N ILE A 45 -16.81 22.52 -15.13
CA ILE A 45 -16.18 21.27 -15.58
C ILE A 45 -14.86 21.03 -14.86
N SER A 46 -14.03 22.07 -14.73
CA SER A 46 -12.76 22.00 -14.01
C SER A 46 -12.93 21.61 -12.55
N VAL A 47 -13.89 22.22 -11.84
CA VAL A 47 -14.21 21.88 -10.45
C VAL A 47 -14.75 20.46 -10.33
N ALA A 48 -15.62 20.02 -11.24
CA ALA A 48 -16.13 18.65 -11.23
C ALA A 48 -15.01 17.61 -11.43
N VAL A 49 -14.14 17.83 -12.42
CA VAL A 49 -12.97 16.97 -12.67
C VAL A 49 -12.01 17.00 -11.49
N PHE A 50 -11.77 18.18 -10.89
CA PHE A 50 -10.94 18.32 -9.71
C PHE A 50 -11.51 17.57 -8.52
N CYS A 51 -12.81 17.68 -8.23
CA CYS A 51 -13.45 16.93 -7.14
C CYS A 51 -13.36 15.42 -7.35
N VAL A 52 -13.60 14.94 -8.59
CA VAL A 52 -13.50 13.51 -8.91
C VAL A 52 -12.06 13.03 -8.81
N ASN A 53 -11.10 13.77 -9.36
CA ASN A 53 -9.68 13.40 -9.30
C ASN A 53 -9.12 13.51 -7.88
N PHE A 54 -9.55 14.49 -7.10
CA PHE A 54 -9.15 14.65 -5.70
C PHE A 54 -9.71 13.50 -4.85
N THR A 55 -10.97 13.11 -5.08
CA THR A 55 -11.58 11.95 -4.41
C THR A 55 -10.89 10.66 -4.83
N ARG A 56 -10.53 10.51 -6.12
CA ARG A 56 -9.75 9.36 -6.60
C ARG A 56 -8.35 9.34 -6.02
N ALA A 57 -7.62 10.46 -6.00
CA ALA A 57 -6.28 10.54 -5.41
C ALA A 57 -6.28 10.26 -3.90
N MET A 58 -7.36 10.59 -3.20
CA MET A 58 -7.56 10.21 -1.79
C MET A 58 -7.93 8.73 -1.62
N LEU A 59 -8.56 8.10 -2.61
CA LEU A 59 -8.88 6.66 -2.59
C LEU A 59 -7.78 5.79 -3.21
N ASP A 60 -6.87 6.38 -3.97
CA ASP A 60 -5.80 5.68 -4.67
C ASP A 60 -4.67 5.39 -3.69
N ASN A 61 -4.94 4.46 -2.79
CA ASN A 61 -3.99 3.95 -1.82
C ASN A 61 -3.02 2.93 -2.43
N SER A 62 -2.94 2.85 -3.76
CA SER A 62 -2.08 1.91 -4.48
C SER A 62 -0.60 2.16 -4.17
N GLY A 63 -0.18 3.42 -4.10
CA GLY A 63 1.19 3.79 -3.72
C GLY A 63 1.53 3.45 -2.27
N GLU A 64 0.60 3.69 -1.33
CA GLU A 64 0.80 3.36 0.09
C GLU A 64 0.91 1.84 0.28
N LYS A 65 0.06 1.07 -0.41
CA LYS A 65 0.11 -0.41 -0.41
C LYS A 65 1.42 -0.95 -0.97
N GLU A 66 1.94 -0.38 -2.04
CA GLU A 66 3.21 -0.79 -2.63
C GLU A 66 4.38 -0.46 -1.70
N GLU A 67 4.36 0.71 -1.06
CA GLU A 67 5.36 1.09 -0.06
C GLU A 67 5.38 0.12 1.12
N PHE A 68 4.20 -0.19 1.67
CA PHE A 68 4.07 -1.20 2.72
C PHE A 68 4.54 -2.57 2.25
N GLY A 69 4.19 -2.97 1.02
CA GLY A 69 4.67 -4.19 0.38
C GLY A 69 6.21 -4.26 0.35
N ARG A 70 6.90 -3.16 -0.01
CA ARG A 70 8.36 -3.11 0.02
C ARG A 70 8.94 -3.25 1.43
N ILE A 71 8.30 -2.67 2.43
CA ILE A 71 8.76 -2.75 3.83
C ILE A 71 8.65 -4.18 4.38
N ILE A 72 7.56 -4.87 4.07
CA ILE A 72 7.30 -6.24 4.56
C ILE A 72 7.93 -7.32 3.69
N ALA A 73 8.31 -7.03 2.44
CA ALA A 73 8.95 -7.98 1.53
C ALA A 73 10.12 -8.78 2.15
N PRO A 74 11.11 -8.15 2.82
CA PRO A 74 12.23 -8.89 3.42
C PRO A 74 11.80 -9.82 4.58
N VAL A 75 10.67 -9.54 5.21
CA VAL A 75 10.09 -10.32 6.31
C VAL A 75 9.29 -11.49 5.73
N LEU A 76 8.39 -11.21 4.79
CA LEU A 76 7.45 -12.17 4.21
C LEU A 76 8.13 -13.30 3.44
N MET A 77 9.27 -13.02 2.80
CA MET A 77 10.03 -14.00 2.02
C MET A 77 10.41 -15.26 2.81
N PHE A 78 10.59 -15.13 4.12
CA PHE A 78 10.98 -16.24 5.01
C PHE A 78 9.80 -16.98 5.64
N ASP A 79 8.57 -16.61 5.26
CA ASP A 79 7.35 -17.11 5.86
C ASP A 79 7.36 -17.07 7.40
N PRO A 80 7.32 -15.86 8.01
CA PRO A 80 7.47 -15.70 9.45
C PRO A 80 6.42 -16.47 10.24
N VAL A 81 6.85 -16.97 11.40
CA VAL A 81 5.94 -17.44 12.45
C VAL A 81 5.25 -16.21 13.08
N PRO A 82 3.93 -16.26 13.37
CA PRO A 82 3.25 -15.19 14.08
C PRO A 82 3.92 -14.88 15.43
N PHE A 83 4.09 -13.60 15.73
CA PHE A 83 4.64 -13.12 17.00
C PHE A 83 3.92 -11.85 17.45
N GLU A 84 3.82 -11.68 18.77
CA GLU A 84 3.20 -10.51 19.39
C GLU A 84 4.19 -9.35 19.56
N ASN A 85 5.48 -9.65 19.76
CA ASN A 85 6.56 -8.66 19.83
C ASN A 85 7.74 -9.12 18.98
N ALA A 86 8.41 -8.18 18.33
CA ALA A 86 9.59 -8.47 17.51
C ALA A 86 10.76 -9.07 18.30
N VAL A 87 10.86 -8.81 19.61
CA VAL A 87 11.91 -9.35 20.49
C VAL A 87 11.75 -10.86 20.73
N ASP A 88 10.50 -11.36 20.67
CA ASP A 88 10.20 -12.78 20.89
C ASP A 88 10.37 -13.63 19.60
N ALA A 89 10.72 -12.99 18.48
CA ALA A 89 10.93 -13.65 17.20
C ALA A 89 12.25 -14.44 17.16
N ASP A 90 12.32 -15.42 16.25
CA ASP A 90 13.52 -16.24 16.08
C ASP A 90 14.74 -15.37 15.67
N PRO A 91 15.88 -15.43 16.40
CA PRO A 91 17.07 -14.64 16.09
C PRO A 91 17.60 -14.84 14.67
N LEU A 92 17.50 -16.05 14.11
CA LEU A 92 17.93 -16.33 12.74
C LEU A 92 17.03 -15.62 11.73
N PHE A 93 15.72 -15.68 11.94
CA PHE A 93 14.74 -14.97 11.13
C PHE A 93 14.93 -13.44 11.18
N LEU A 94 15.18 -12.89 12.37
CA LEU A 94 15.46 -11.46 12.54
C LEU A 94 16.70 -11.04 11.75
N LEU A 95 17.79 -11.83 11.84
CA LEU A 95 19.02 -11.59 11.10
C LEU A 95 18.81 -11.68 9.57
N GLN A 96 18.09 -12.70 9.11
CA GLN A 96 17.82 -12.90 7.69
C GLN A 96 16.98 -11.75 7.12
N SER A 97 15.87 -11.43 7.77
CA SER A 97 14.97 -10.35 7.34
C SER A 97 15.63 -8.98 7.40
N SER A 98 16.43 -8.66 8.43
CA SER A 98 17.18 -7.39 8.48
C SER A 98 18.24 -7.31 7.39
N MET A 99 18.93 -8.41 7.10
CA MET A 99 19.93 -8.47 6.03
C MET A 99 19.28 -8.22 4.67
N TRP A 100 18.15 -8.87 4.40
CA TRP A 100 17.40 -8.63 3.17
C TRP A 100 16.79 -7.24 3.08
N SER A 101 16.39 -6.64 4.21
CA SER A 101 15.97 -5.25 4.26
C SER A 101 17.12 -4.30 3.88
N ALA A 102 18.34 -4.57 4.35
CA ALA A 102 19.53 -3.81 3.95
C ALA A 102 19.87 -3.99 2.46
N LEU A 103 19.69 -5.20 1.91
CA LEU A 103 19.94 -5.53 0.50
C LEU A 103 18.90 -4.96 -0.46
N LEU A 104 17.64 -4.86 -0.04
CA LEU A 104 16.55 -4.28 -0.85
C LEU A 104 16.43 -2.76 -0.64
N GLY A 105 17.15 -2.22 0.34
CA GLY A 105 17.17 -0.80 0.67
C GLY A 105 18.01 0.05 -0.28
N GLU A 106 17.98 1.36 -0.04
CA GLU A 106 18.65 2.38 -0.86
C GLU A 106 20.17 2.24 -0.90
N LYS A 107 20.77 1.64 0.13
CA LYS A 107 22.22 1.43 0.23
C LYS A 107 22.74 0.26 -0.61
N ARG A 108 21.86 -0.52 -1.24
CA ARG A 108 22.25 -1.68 -2.06
C ARG A 108 23.36 -1.36 -3.05
N ASP A 109 23.25 -0.24 -3.75
CA ASP A 109 24.19 0.16 -4.81
C ASP A 109 25.56 0.61 -4.29
N SER A 110 25.67 0.82 -2.97
CA SER A 110 26.93 1.19 -2.32
C SER A 110 27.78 -0.01 -1.92
N TYR A 111 27.21 -1.22 -1.92
CA TYR A 111 27.92 -2.44 -1.55
C TYR A 111 28.83 -2.91 -2.68
N GLN A 112 30.01 -3.38 -2.29
CA GLN A 112 31.01 -3.88 -3.24
C GLN A 112 30.89 -5.39 -3.39
N PHE A 113 31.26 -5.87 -4.56
CA PHE A 113 31.43 -7.30 -4.78
C PHE A 113 32.80 -7.75 -4.30
N ASP A 114 32.87 -8.98 -3.86
CA ASP A 114 34.13 -9.62 -3.50
C ASP A 114 35.07 -9.70 -4.72
N ASN A 115 36.30 -9.24 -4.54
CA ASN A 115 37.27 -9.05 -5.62
C ASN A 115 37.72 -10.38 -6.26
N ASP A 116 37.69 -11.48 -5.50
CA ASP A 116 38.20 -12.77 -5.95
C ASP A 116 37.22 -13.53 -6.84
N THR A 117 35.93 -13.49 -6.49
CA THR A 117 34.91 -14.29 -7.18
C THR A 117 33.86 -13.46 -7.90
N ASN A 118 33.61 -12.20 -7.52
CA ASN A 118 32.47 -11.38 -7.95
C ASN A 118 31.09 -12.07 -7.78
N LEU A 119 31.03 -13.18 -7.05
CA LEU A 119 29.81 -13.96 -6.81
C LEU A 119 29.21 -13.68 -5.43
N ARG A 120 29.90 -12.86 -4.63
CA ARG A 120 29.48 -12.51 -3.27
C ARG A 120 29.45 -10.99 -3.12
N LEU A 121 28.39 -10.49 -2.49
CA LEU A 121 28.25 -9.10 -2.10
C LEU A 121 28.77 -8.92 -0.68
N ILE A 122 29.57 -7.88 -0.47
CA ILE A 122 30.14 -7.54 0.84
C ILE A 122 29.25 -6.49 1.49
N VAL A 123 28.64 -6.84 2.63
CA VAL A 123 27.75 -5.97 3.39
C VAL A 123 28.27 -5.80 4.82
N PRO A 124 28.48 -4.57 5.31
CA PRO A 124 28.86 -4.33 6.70
C PRO A 124 27.76 -4.77 7.67
N ALA A 125 28.13 -5.41 8.78
CA ALA A 125 27.18 -5.81 9.83
C ALA A 125 26.42 -4.62 10.41
N SER A 126 27.08 -3.46 10.53
CA SER A 126 26.48 -2.22 11.01
C SER A 126 25.30 -1.74 10.15
N ASP A 127 25.32 -1.96 8.84
CA ASP A 127 24.20 -1.61 7.97
C ASP A 127 23.01 -2.56 8.18
N ILE A 128 23.28 -3.82 8.53
CA ILE A 128 22.25 -4.82 8.89
C ILE A 128 21.62 -4.47 10.24
N ASP A 129 22.41 -4.03 11.22
CA ASP A 129 21.91 -3.56 12.51
C ASP A 129 21.02 -2.33 12.36
N VAL A 130 21.43 -1.37 11.54
CA VAL A 130 20.62 -0.18 11.23
C VAL A 130 19.31 -0.57 10.54
N ALA A 131 19.36 -1.55 9.62
CA ALA A 131 18.15 -2.07 8.97
C ALA A 131 17.23 -2.79 9.98
N CYS A 132 17.79 -3.57 10.91
CA CYS A 132 17.03 -4.20 11.99
C CYS A 132 16.36 -3.16 12.89
N ALA A 133 17.10 -2.17 13.37
CA ALA A 133 16.55 -1.11 14.21
C ALA A 133 15.45 -0.29 13.49
N ARG A 134 15.57 -0.15 12.17
CA ARG A 134 14.55 0.49 11.33
C ARG A 134 13.30 -0.39 11.15
N LEU A 135 13.49 -1.70 10.97
CA LEU A 135 12.41 -2.65 10.65
C LEU A 135 11.68 -3.18 11.89
N PHE A 136 12.40 -3.56 12.94
CA PHE A 136 11.85 -4.18 14.16
C PHE A 136 11.91 -3.27 15.39
N GLY A 137 12.64 -2.16 15.31
CA GLY A 137 12.82 -1.23 16.41
C GLY A 137 14.17 -1.39 17.12
N PRO A 138 14.60 -0.36 17.86
CA PRO A 138 15.92 -0.32 18.50
C PRO A 138 16.08 -1.28 19.69
N GLU A 139 14.99 -1.92 20.13
CA GLU A 139 15.00 -2.86 21.26
C GLU A 139 15.45 -4.27 20.84
N VAL A 140 15.49 -4.56 19.54
CA VAL A 140 15.89 -5.85 18.99
C VAL A 140 17.40 -5.85 18.74
N GLU A 141 18.11 -6.75 19.41
CA GLU A 141 19.54 -6.99 19.18
C GLU A 141 19.73 -8.20 18.26
N LEU A 142 20.59 -8.05 17.25
CA LEU A 142 20.91 -9.13 16.32
C LEU A 142 22.04 -10.02 16.84
N HIS A 143 21.85 -11.33 16.69
CA HIS A 143 22.91 -12.31 16.88
C HIS A 143 23.56 -12.62 15.53
N HIS A 144 24.71 -12.00 15.26
CA HIS A 144 25.45 -12.27 14.03
C HIS A 144 26.05 -13.67 14.01
N GLN A 145 25.68 -14.43 12.99
CA GLN A 145 26.20 -15.77 12.73
C GLN A 145 26.30 -16.04 11.23
N THR A 146 27.13 -17.03 10.88
CA THR A 146 27.16 -17.64 9.55
C THR A 146 26.03 -18.64 9.42
N PHE A 147 25.31 -18.63 8.30
CA PHE A 147 24.15 -19.50 8.06
C PHE A 147 23.99 -19.84 6.57
N GLY A 148 23.12 -20.81 6.24
CA GLY A 148 22.81 -21.22 4.88
C GLY A 148 23.40 -22.57 4.49
N ASP A 149 23.11 -23.00 3.27
CA ASP A 149 23.54 -24.29 2.70
C ASP A 149 24.77 -24.12 1.79
N TYR A 150 25.33 -25.22 1.30
CA TYR A 150 26.58 -25.23 0.53
C TYR A 150 26.64 -24.22 -0.63
N GLU A 151 25.54 -24.00 -1.35
CA GLU A 151 25.48 -23.04 -2.47
C GLU A 151 24.96 -21.65 -2.08
N THR A 152 24.28 -21.54 -0.92
CA THR A 152 23.63 -20.31 -0.42
C THR A 152 24.14 -19.93 0.96
N THR A 153 25.43 -20.15 1.24
CA THR A 153 26.04 -19.83 2.54
C THR A 153 26.30 -18.33 2.64
N TYR A 154 25.78 -17.72 3.71
CA TYR A 154 26.04 -16.36 4.16
C TYR A 154 27.16 -16.39 5.18
N VAL A 155 28.34 -15.93 4.80
CA VAL A 155 29.53 -16.01 5.66
C VAL A 155 29.68 -14.71 6.44
N TYR A 156 29.74 -14.82 7.76
CA TYR A 156 30.08 -13.71 8.65
C TYR A 156 31.57 -13.76 8.99
N ASP A 157 32.26 -12.63 8.81
CA ASP A 157 33.61 -12.41 9.30
C ASP A 157 33.60 -11.52 10.55
N ASP A 158 34.04 -12.08 11.67
CA ASP A 158 34.08 -11.39 12.96
C ASP A 158 35.19 -10.34 13.03
N GLU A 159 36.29 -10.50 12.27
CA GLU A 159 37.41 -9.57 12.30
C GLU A 159 37.08 -8.25 11.59
N SER A 160 36.51 -8.36 10.37
CA SER A 160 36.12 -7.19 9.58
C SER A 160 34.70 -6.70 9.89
N LYS A 161 33.89 -7.48 10.63
CA LYS A 161 32.46 -7.24 10.86
C LYS A 161 31.68 -7.07 9.56
N THR A 162 31.94 -7.95 8.59
CA THR A 162 31.29 -7.96 7.28
C THR A 162 30.65 -9.31 6.96
N TYR A 163 29.62 -9.25 6.13
CA TYR A 163 28.93 -10.41 5.56
C TYR A 163 29.26 -10.57 4.08
N TYR A 164 29.53 -11.81 3.69
CA TYR A 164 29.69 -12.22 2.31
C TYR A 164 28.44 -12.97 1.88
N ILE A 165 27.64 -12.32 1.05
CA ILE A 165 26.30 -12.77 0.68
C ILE A 165 26.33 -13.31 -0.75
N PRO A 166 25.89 -14.54 -1.01
CA PRO A 166 25.87 -15.09 -2.37
C PRO A 166 24.85 -14.35 -3.24
N THR A 167 25.18 -14.12 -4.51
CA THR A 167 24.29 -13.45 -5.47
C THR A 167 23.22 -14.37 -6.06
N THR A 168 23.40 -15.68 -5.94
CA THR A 168 22.42 -16.69 -6.34
C THR A 168 21.29 -16.73 -5.33
N MET A 169 20.21 -16.01 -5.63
CA MET A 169 19.02 -15.92 -4.79
C MET A 169 17.88 -16.74 -5.35
N GLU A 170 17.21 -17.50 -4.48
CA GLU A 170 15.89 -18.03 -4.78
C GLU A 170 14.84 -16.96 -4.46
N ALA A 171 13.92 -16.71 -5.40
CA ALA A 171 12.86 -15.74 -5.21
C ALA A 171 11.78 -16.31 -4.28
N GLY A 172 11.68 -15.74 -3.08
CA GLY A 172 10.60 -16.04 -2.13
C GLY A 172 9.23 -15.52 -2.60
N PRO A 173 8.16 -15.82 -1.84
CA PRO A 173 6.83 -15.27 -2.11
C PRO A 173 6.85 -13.73 -2.06
N SER A 174 6.05 -13.11 -2.92
CA SER A 174 5.92 -11.65 -2.99
C SER A 174 4.70 -11.18 -2.19
N PRO A 175 4.83 -10.06 -1.44
CA PRO A 175 3.72 -9.49 -0.68
C PRO A 175 2.70 -8.81 -1.62
N ASN A 176 1.42 -9.13 -1.45
CA ASN A 176 0.32 -8.36 -2.04
C ASN A 176 -0.56 -7.78 -0.92
N VAL A 177 -0.53 -6.46 -0.74
CA VAL A 177 -1.27 -5.78 0.34
C VAL A 177 -2.72 -5.57 -0.09
N LEU A 178 -3.63 -6.36 0.50
CA LEU A 178 -5.07 -6.32 0.21
C LEU A 178 -5.72 -5.08 0.84
N SER A 179 -5.49 -4.88 2.13
CA SER A 179 -6.12 -3.80 2.90
C SER A 179 -5.13 -3.15 3.88
N VAL A 180 -5.35 -1.87 4.14
CA VAL A 180 -4.56 -1.05 5.07
C VAL A 180 -5.54 -0.34 5.99
N VAL A 181 -5.46 -0.60 7.28
CA VAL A 181 -6.29 0.04 8.31
C VAL A 181 -5.40 0.88 9.21
N LYS A 182 -5.53 2.20 9.10
CA LYS A 182 -4.78 3.15 9.92
C LYS A 182 -5.54 3.48 11.21
N LYS A 183 -4.87 3.35 12.36
CA LYS A 183 -5.35 3.72 13.70
C LYS A 183 -4.31 4.60 14.40
N GLY A 184 -4.40 5.91 14.16
CA GLY A 184 -3.42 6.87 14.68
C GLY A 184 -2.05 6.66 14.03
N ASP A 185 -1.07 6.25 14.83
CA ASP A 185 0.28 5.91 14.38
C ASP A 185 0.48 4.40 14.13
N SER A 186 -0.51 3.55 14.46
CA SER A 186 -0.51 2.12 14.12
C SER A 186 -1.23 1.86 12.80
N TYR A 187 -0.68 0.94 12.01
CA TYR A 187 -1.12 0.53 10.69
C TYR A 187 -1.26 -0.99 10.68
N THR A 188 -2.48 -1.48 10.46
CA THR A 188 -2.73 -2.90 10.28
C THR A 188 -2.86 -3.20 8.79
N LEU A 189 -1.99 -4.06 8.28
CA LEU A 189 -1.99 -4.50 6.89
C LEU A 189 -2.52 -5.92 6.80
N GLU A 190 -3.39 -6.17 5.83
CA GLU A 190 -3.76 -7.52 5.41
C GLU A 190 -2.97 -7.87 4.16
N VAL A 191 -2.17 -8.93 4.25
CA VAL A 191 -1.18 -9.26 3.22
C VAL A 191 -1.43 -10.67 2.72
N GLU A 192 -1.56 -10.80 1.41
CA GLU A 192 -1.63 -12.06 0.69
C GLU A 192 -0.23 -12.46 0.20
N TYR A 193 0.08 -13.74 0.38
CA TYR A 193 1.33 -14.33 -0.07
C TYR A 193 1.17 -14.80 -1.52
N VAL A 194 1.85 -14.14 -2.45
CA VAL A 194 1.82 -14.51 -3.87
C VAL A 194 3.04 -15.39 -4.16
N PRO A 195 2.86 -16.68 -4.49
CA PRO A 195 3.97 -17.54 -4.84
C PRO A 195 4.65 -17.06 -6.13
N PRO A 196 5.96 -17.29 -6.29
CA PRO A 196 6.67 -16.96 -7.53
C PRO A 196 6.05 -17.71 -8.71
N ALA A 197 6.01 -17.06 -9.88
CA ALA A 197 5.45 -17.65 -11.09
C ALA A 197 6.24 -18.91 -11.48
N THR A 198 5.57 -20.05 -11.49
CA THR A 198 6.14 -21.30 -11.98
C THR A 198 6.10 -21.35 -13.51
N ALA A 199 6.96 -22.17 -14.12
CA ALA A 199 6.97 -22.40 -15.57
C ALA A 199 5.57 -22.78 -16.12
N TRP A 200 4.74 -23.44 -15.33
CA TRP A 200 3.35 -23.77 -15.66
C TRP A 200 2.44 -22.54 -15.73
N THR A 201 2.52 -21.65 -14.74
CA THR A 201 1.74 -20.40 -14.74
C THR A 201 2.18 -19.44 -15.85
N GLN A 202 3.47 -19.45 -16.19
CA GLN A 202 4.02 -18.63 -17.26
C GLN A 202 3.63 -19.13 -18.66
N ALA A 203 3.42 -20.44 -18.82
CA ALA A 203 2.93 -21.06 -20.05
C ALA A 203 1.41 -20.89 -20.29
N GLY A 204 0.74 -20.03 -19.52
CA GLY A 204 -0.71 -19.80 -19.61
C GLY A 204 -1.55 -20.85 -18.88
N GLY A 205 -0.92 -21.75 -18.11
CA GLY A 205 -1.63 -22.62 -17.19
C GLY A 205 -2.30 -21.78 -16.11
N ARG A 206 -3.64 -21.81 -16.02
CA ARG A 206 -4.33 -21.28 -14.84
C ARG A 206 -3.82 -22.03 -13.61
N PRO A 207 -3.47 -21.36 -12.50
CA PRO A 207 -3.22 -22.07 -11.25
C PRO A 207 -4.44 -22.94 -10.96
N ALA A 208 -4.23 -24.22 -10.69
CA ALA A 208 -5.31 -25.15 -10.43
C ALA A 208 -6.07 -24.67 -9.17
N ALA A 209 -7.28 -24.16 -9.36
CA ALA A 209 -8.23 -23.90 -8.28
C ALA A 209 -8.87 -25.21 -7.76
N SER A 210 -8.09 -26.28 -7.68
CA SER A 210 -8.58 -27.63 -7.41
C SER A 210 -7.48 -28.51 -6.81
N GLY A 211 -7.12 -28.13 -5.60
CA GLY A 211 -6.51 -28.92 -4.54
C GLY A 211 -6.76 -28.12 -3.25
N PRO A 212 -6.96 -28.74 -2.07
CA PRO A 212 -7.40 -28.01 -0.86
C PRO A 212 -6.38 -27.01 -0.27
N SER A 213 -5.40 -26.56 -1.04
CA SER A 213 -4.30 -25.69 -0.63
C SER A 213 -4.11 -24.42 -1.48
N THR A 214 -4.98 -24.11 -2.45
CA THR A 214 -4.92 -22.83 -3.21
C THR A 214 -5.57 -21.66 -2.47
N GLN A 215 -5.66 -21.73 -1.15
CA GLN A 215 -5.94 -20.55 -0.34
C GLN A 215 -4.60 -19.85 -0.14
N ASN A 216 -4.37 -18.77 -0.88
CA ASN A 216 -3.17 -17.95 -0.68
C ASN A 216 -3.10 -17.60 0.81
N LYS A 217 -1.93 -17.81 1.43
CA LYS A 217 -1.78 -17.53 2.86
C LYS A 217 -2.02 -16.03 3.05
N HIS A 218 -2.89 -15.69 3.98
CA HIS A 218 -3.13 -14.32 4.39
C HIS A 218 -2.64 -14.14 5.82
N MET A 219 -1.91 -13.06 6.07
CA MET A 219 -1.47 -12.68 7.42
C MET A 219 -1.72 -11.20 7.67
N MET A 220 -1.91 -10.86 8.94
CA MET A 220 -2.03 -9.48 9.39
C MET A 220 -0.70 -9.01 9.94
N TYR A 221 -0.24 -7.86 9.44
CA TYR A 221 0.98 -7.21 9.92
C TYR A 221 0.59 -5.93 10.64
N GLU A 222 1.16 -5.72 11.83
CA GLU A 222 0.98 -4.49 12.59
C GLU A 222 2.26 -3.66 12.56
N LEU A 223 2.18 -2.49 11.96
CA LEU A 223 3.29 -1.54 11.87
C LEU A 223 2.98 -0.27 12.65
N VAL A 224 4.01 0.33 13.24
CA VAL A 224 3.93 1.63 13.89
C VAL A 224 4.80 2.62 13.14
N ARG A 225 4.25 3.79 12.83
CA ARG A 225 4.99 4.88 12.20
C ARG A 225 5.83 5.60 13.25
N VAL A 226 7.15 5.57 13.08
CA VAL A 226 8.10 6.28 13.93
C VAL A 226 8.82 7.33 13.10
N LYS A 227 8.39 8.59 13.24
CA LYS A 227 8.90 9.75 12.48
C LYS A 227 8.75 9.56 10.96
N ASP A 228 9.78 9.00 10.31
CA ASP A 228 9.92 8.88 8.86
C ASP A 228 10.06 7.43 8.38
N HIS A 229 9.94 6.44 9.28
CA HIS A 229 9.96 5.03 8.93
C HIS A 229 8.85 4.27 9.66
N PHE A 230 8.57 3.06 9.18
CA PHE A 230 7.61 2.15 9.79
C PHE A 230 8.34 0.98 10.44
N GLN A 231 7.96 0.66 11.68
CA GLN A 231 8.49 -0.47 12.44
C GLN A 231 7.42 -1.55 12.52
N LEU A 232 7.79 -2.79 12.22
CA LEU A 232 6.97 -3.97 12.39
C LEU A 232 6.96 -4.37 13.86
N VAL A 233 5.77 -4.40 14.46
CA VAL A 233 5.57 -4.71 15.87
C VAL A 233 5.12 -6.15 16.06
N ALA A 234 4.13 -6.58 15.26
CA ALA A 234 3.51 -7.89 15.41
C ALA A 234 3.08 -8.47 14.06
N ILE A 235 3.03 -9.80 14.01
CA ILE A 235 2.48 -10.57 12.90
C ILE A 235 1.44 -11.53 13.47
N ARG A 236 0.21 -11.49 12.94
CA ARG A 236 -0.92 -12.31 13.40
C ARG A 236 -1.50 -13.10 12.24
N ASP A 237 -2.06 -14.27 12.53
CA ASP A 237 -2.91 -14.97 11.58
C ASP A 237 -4.22 -14.20 11.38
N VAL A 238 -4.74 -14.19 10.14
CA VAL A 238 -6.10 -13.71 9.89
C VAL A 238 -7.05 -14.63 10.66
N PRO A 239 -8.04 -14.09 11.42
CA PRO A 239 -9.02 -14.90 12.10
C PRO A 239 -9.70 -15.84 11.09
N ARG A 240 -9.41 -17.13 11.17
CA ARG A 240 -10.09 -18.13 10.35
C ARG A 240 -11.49 -18.27 10.91
N ASP A 241 -12.50 -17.86 10.16
CA ASP A 241 -13.86 -18.36 10.39
C ASP A 241 -13.78 -19.89 10.30
N THR A 242 -13.96 -20.55 11.45
CA THR A 242 -13.92 -21.99 11.64
C THR A 242 -15.05 -22.68 10.88
N SER A 243 -14.93 -22.82 9.55
CA SER A 243 -15.91 -23.55 8.74
C SER A 243 -15.34 -24.75 7.98
N SER A 244 -14.02 -24.98 7.99
CA SER A 244 -13.38 -26.08 7.23
C SER A 244 -12.90 -27.26 8.09
N THR A 245 -13.06 -27.23 9.41
CA THR A 245 -12.66 -28.35 10.29
C THR A 245 -13.69 -29.48 10.37
N VAL A 246 -14.91 -29.31 9.85
CA VAL A 246 -15.99 -30.30 10.02
C VAL A 246 -15.94 -31.44 8.99
N GLU A 247 -15.28 -31.28 7.83
CA GLU A 247 -15.31 -32.34 6.79
C GLU A 247 -14.25 -33.45 6.97
N ILE A 248 -13.22 -33.26 7.80
CA ILE A 248 -12.14 -34.25 7.93
C ILE A 248 -12.53 -35.42 8.86
N LEU A 249 -13.50 -35.25 9.76
CA LEU A 249 -13.90 -36.33 10.67
C LEU A 249 -14.91 -37.34 10.09
N SER A 250 -15.50 -37.09 8.91
CA SER A 250 -16.50 -38.02 8.35
C SER A 250 -15.92 -39.10 7.42
N SER A 251 -14.65 -38.99 7.02
CA SER A 251 -14.07 -39.85 5.98
C SER A 251 -13.15 -40.96 6.51
N SER A 252 -12.88 -41.00 7.82
CA SER A 252 -11.91 -41.90 8.45
C SER A 252 -12.48 -43.23 8.96
N GLU A 253 -13.76 -43.54 8.73
CA GLU A 253 -14.37 -44.79 9.25
C GLU A 253 -14.68 -45.91 8.23
N SER A 254 -14.33 -45.77 6.95
CA SER A 254 -14.58 -46.86 5.97
C SER A 254 -13.35 -47.31 5.20
N SER A 255 -12.37 -47.89 5.91
CA SER A 255 -11.41 -48.82 5.29
C SER A 255 -11.16 -49.98 6.25
N SER A 256 -11.83 -51.11 6.04
CA SER A 256 -11.34 -52.39 6.58
C SER A 256 -11.83 -53.59 5.77
N SER A 257 -10.86 -54.39 5.32
CA SER A 257 -10.95 -55.75 4.76
C SER A 257 -11.33 -55.83 3.26
N ALA A 258 -10.63 -56.51 2.35
CA ALA A 258 -9.57 -57.52 2.46
C ALA A 258 -8.82 -57.65 1.10
N GLN A 259 -7.53 -57.97 1.13
CA GLN A 259 -6.76 -58.53 0.01
C GLN A 259 -7.15 -59.99 -0.26
N PRO A 260 -6.86 -60.50 -1.47
CA PRO A 260 -6.17 -61.78 -1.53
C PRO A 260 -4.98 -61.80 -2.49
N ALA A 261 -4.01 -62.61 -2.11
CA ALA A 261 -2.86 -63.02 -2.91
C ALA A 261 -3.20 -64.24 -3.77
N ALA A 262 -2.71 -64.27 -5.00
CA ALA A 262 -2.22 -65.45 -5.72
C ALA A 262 -1.33 -64.99 -6.88
#